data_AF-A0AAW5U849-F1
#
_entry.id   AF-A0AAW5U849-F1
#
_cell.length_a   1.000
_cell.length_b   1.000
_cell.length_c   1.000
_cell.angle_alpha   90.00
_cell.angle_beta   90.00
_cell.angle_gamma   90.00
#
_symmetry.space_group_name_H-M   'P 1'
#
loop_
_entity.id
_entity.type
_entity.pdbx_description
1 polymer ?
#
loop_
_entity_poly.entity_id
_entity_poly.type
_entity_poly.pdbx_seq_one_letter_code
_entity_poly.pdbx_strand_id
1 'polypeptide(L)'
;MLNNITYTVKNNLCTGCGICEDVCPKQAISIVRIHGEHRPRLDKSLCLGNKCGRCLKVCPGVGVNLVSIAKEHFVDTCTKEDKYIGRYIGLHTGYSLDDAIRYHSASGGMVSQFLIYLLEKNIIDGALVTGYGDDHITPISFIARTADEVINAQSSKYCPVALNKVGNEIARSEGKFVVVGTPCHIQGFRKRAAIDRRFREHVVGYFSIYCSSGRTFNGQDYIFRHYGVKKSNIKYFAYRDEGCLGKLTILHGGGGEEFPSPRTNSLCTRCRESESLQKISIPYTSYYGPMLRSFFKPHRCLTCIDHYGELADVCFGDIHIAPYDKDEVGISSWITRSEYWETQFENAAKEGYIKMDDVSAQVLNDSQAAMLYPKKRRAKAVVNMDKLMGRKTPVYDKSFEKPRIKDYISEIVCLAQQFVGRRKYLWFLIDFINKGK
;
A
#
# COMPACT_ATOMS: atom_id res chain seq x y z
N MET A 1 -29.08 -3.49 -12.93
CA MET A 1 -27.95 -3.14 -12.04
C MET A 1 -27.14 -2.04 -12.71
N LEU A 2 -26.67 -1.01 -11.97
CA LEU A 2 -25.78 0.00 -12.55
C LEU A 2 -24.47 -0.67 -12.96
N ASN A 3 -24.14 -0.68 -14.26
CA ASN A 3 -22.92 -1.28 -14.79
C ASN A 3 -21.84 -0.20 -15.03
N ASN A 4 -21.60 0.61 -14.00
CA ASN A 4 -20.54 1.62 -13.99
C ASN A 4 -20.04 1.87 -12.54
N ILE A 5 -18.99 2.68 -12.40
CA ILE A 5 -18.28 2.89 -11.13
C ILE A 5 -19.15 3.44 -9.99
N THR A 6 -20.30 4.05 -10.32
CA THR A 6 -21.28 4.51 -9.33
C THR A 6 -21.77 3.35 -8.44
N TYR A 7 -21.86 2.13 -8.98
CA TYR A 7 -22.19 0.94 -8.21
C TYR A 7 -21.22 0.74 -7.03
N THR A 8 -19.92 0.83 -7.30
CA THR A 8 -18.86 0.67 -6.30
C THR A 8 -18.94 1.77 -5.25
N VAL A 9 -19.13 3.03 -5.66
CA VAL A 9 -19.17 4.18 -4.75
C VAL A 9 -20.41 4.12 -3.84
N LYS A 10 -21.60 3.88 -4.40
CA LYS A 10 -22.86 3.82 -3.63
C LYS A 10 -22.87 2.75 -2.55
N ASN A 11 -22.10 1.67 -2.73
CA ASN A 11 -22.03 0.56 -1.79
C ASN A 11 -20.81 0.61 -0.85
N ASN A 12 -20.10 1.75 -0.77
CA ASN A 12 -18.87 1.90 0.04
C ASN A 12 -17.76 0.88 -0.32
N LEU A 13 -17.75 0.42 -1.57
CA LEU A 13 -16.81 -0.60 -2.05
C LEU A 13 -15.53 -0.01 -2.66
N CYS A 14 -15.44 1.30 -2.81
CA CYS A 14 -14.34 1.92 -3.53
C CYS A 14 -13.07 1.96 -2.65
N THR A 15 -11.95 1.52 -3.23
CA THR A 15 -10.61 1.53 -2.59
C THR A 15 -9.83 2.81 -2.84
N GLY A 16 -10.24 3.62 -3.82
CA GLY A 16 -9.51 4.83 -4.24
C GLY A 16 -8.34 4.59 -5.20
N CYS A 17 -8.14 3.35 -5.69
CA CYS A 17 -6.96 2.96 -6.49
C CYS A 17 -6.79 3.64 -7.86
N GLY A 18 -7.80 4.34 -8.38
CA GLY A 18 -7.67 5.10 -9.62
C GLY A 18 -7.75 4.33 -10.95
N ILE A 19 -7.60 3.01 -10.96
CA ILE A 19 -7.56 2.19 -12.20
C ILE A 19 -8.82 2.35 -13.09
N CYS A 20 -9.97 2.70 -12.50
CA CYS A 20 -11.19 2.97 -13.27
C CYS A 20 -11.11 4.22 -14.16
N GLU A 21 -10.30 5.22 -13.79
CA GLU A 21 -10.03 6.40 -14.62
C GLU A 21 -9.27 5.96 -15.88
N ASP A 22 -8.22 5.17 -15.71
CA ASP A 22 -7.36 4.73 -16.82
C ASP A 22 -8.11 3.99 -17.91
N VAL A 23 -8.91 3.00 -17.51
CA VAL A 23 -9.56 2.10 -18.46
C VAL A 23 -10.83 2.69 -19.07
N CYS A 24 -11.21 3.92 -18.70
CA CYS A 24 -12.38 4.58 -19.22
C CYS A 24 -12.11 5.11 -20.64
N PRO A 25 -12.74 4.55 -21.69
CA PRO A 25 -12.42 4.91 -23.07
C PRO A 25 -12.88 6.33 -23.45
N LYS A 26 -13.80 6.92 -22.69
CA LYS A 26 -14.31 8.28 -22.89
C LYS A 26 -13.78 9.28 -21.87
N GLN A 27 -12.83 8.88 -21.03
CA GLN A 27 -12.27 9.73 -19.96
C GLN A 27 -13.36 10.37 -19.06
N ALA A 28 -14.48 9.66 -18.89
CA ALA A 28 -15.64 10.13 -18.14
C ALA A 28 -15.44 10.06 -16.62
N ILE A 29 -14.28 9.62 -16.14
CA ILE A 29 -13.99 9.40 -14.72
C ILE A 29 -12.76 10.22 -14.35
N SER A 30 -12.84 10.97 -13.26
CA SER A 30 -11.70 11.64 -12.63
C SER A 30 -11.61 11.28 -11.16
N ILE A 31 -10.41 10.97 -10.67
CA ILE A 31 -10.17 10.72 -9.25
C ILE A 31 -10.02 12.05 -8.52
N VAL A 32 -10.87 12.24 -7.50
CA VAL A 32 -10.92 13.44 -6.68
C VAL A 32 -10.88 13.08 -5.20
N ARG A 33 -10.43 14.00 -4.36
CA ARG A 33 -10.47 13.84 -2.89
C ARG A 33 -11.84 14.23 -2.36
N ILE A 34 -12.57 13.28 -1.77
CA ILE A 34 -13.88 13.49 -1.15
C ILE A 34 -13.82 12.93 0.28
N HIS A 35 -14.10 13.78 1.28
CA HIS A 35 -14.07 13.42 2.71
C HIS A 35 -12.77 12.71 3.16
N GLY A 36 -11.63 13.11 2.59
CA GLY A 36 -10.33 12.51 2.91
C GLY A 36 -10.01 11.20 2.20
N GLU A 37 -10.82 10.76 1.23
CA GLU A 37 -10.58 9.56 0.42
C GLU A 37 -10.48 9.91 -1.07
N HIS A 38 -9.69 9.15 -1.84
CA HIS A 38 -9.79 9.18 -3.29
C HIS A 38 -11.08 8.50 -3.75
N ARG A 39 -11.86 9.21 -4.57
CA ARG A 39 -13.15 8.74 -5.11
C ARG A 39 -13.26 9.11 -6.59
N PRO A 40 -13.83 8.23 -7.43
CA PRO A 40 -14.12 8.56 -8.82
C PRO A 40 -15.33 9.48 -8.90
N ARG A 41 -15.16 10.63 -9.55
CA ARG A 41 -16.23 11.48 -10.04
C ARG A 41 -16.54 11.08 -11.48
N LEU A 42 -17.80 10.72 -11.73
CA LEU A 42 -18.28 10.29 -13.04
C LEU A 42 -19.00 11.45 -13.74
N ASP A 43 -18.52 11.84 -14.91
CA ASP A 43 -19.27 12.66 -15.86
C ASP A 43 -20.28 11.78 -16.61
N LYS A 44 -21.57 12.04 -16.38
CA LYS A 44 -22.64 11.24 -17.00
C LYS A 44 -22.82 11.54 -18.48
N SER A 45 -22.42 12.72 -18.96
CA SER A 45 -22.56 13.12 -20.36
C SER A 45 -21.59 12.36 -21.27
N LEU A 46 -20.38 12.06 -20.77
CA LEU A 46 -19.35 11.30 -21.49
C LEU A 46 -19.48 9.78 -21.30
N CYS A 47 -20.11 9.34 -20.22
CA CYS A 47 -20.19 7.93 -19.87
C CYS A 47 -21.10 7.14 -20.83
N LEU A 48 -20.55 6.07 -21.42
CA LEU A 48 -21.28 5.12 -22.28
C LEU A 48 -22.35 4.28 -21.54
N GLY A 49 -22.61 4.58 -20.26
CA GLY A 49 -23.63 3.96 -19.45
C GLY A 49 -23.43 2.46 -19.25
N ASN A 50 -24.55 1.73 -19.14
CA ASN A 50 -24.55 0.31 -18.76
C ASN A 50 -24.00 -0.63 -19.85
N LYS A 51 -23.80 -0.15 -21.08
CA LYS A 51 -23.28 -0.95 -22.20
C LYS A 51 -21.76 -1.14 -22.14
N CYS A 52 -21.03 -0.34 -21.36
CA CYS A 52 -19.56 -0.39 -21.29
C CYS A 52 -19.00 -1.27 -20.15
N GLY A 53 -19.24 -0.90 -18.89
CA GLY A 53 -18.83 -1.69 -17.71
C GLY A 53 -17.31 -1.84 -17.45
N ARG A 54 -16.41 -1.32 -18.31
CA ARG A 54 -14.94 -1.49 -18.16
C ARG A 54 -14.43 -1.10 -16.77
N CYS A 55 -14.90 0.02 -16.23
CA CYS A 55 -14.53 0.49 -14.90
C CYS A 55 -14.91 -0.48 -13.77
N LEU A 56 -15.99 -1.26 -13.92
CA LEU A 56 -16.37 -2.29 -12.95
C LEU A 56 -15.59 -3.59 -13.15
N LYS A 57 -15.31 -3.99 -14.39
CA LYS A 57 -14.50 -5.18 -14.71
C LYS A 57 -13.14 -5.13 -14.01
N VAL A 58 -12.50 -3.96 -13.99
CA VAL A 58 -11.20 -3.76 -13.33
C VAL A 58 -11.29 -3.42 -11.84
N CYS A 59 -12.49 -3.23 -11.30
CA CYS A 59 -12.64 -2.74 -9.93
C CYS A 59 -12.28 -3.84 -8.92
N PRO A 60 -11.25 -3.67 -8.07
CA PRO A 60 -10.99 -4.59 -6.95
C PRO A 60 -12.04 -4.44 -5.83
N GLY A 61 -12.71 -3.28 -5.81
CA GLY A 61 -13.72 -2.93 -4.83
C GLY A 61 -14.91 -3.89 -4.79
N VAL A 62 -15.38 -4.34 -5.96
CA VAL A 62 -16.52 -5.28 -6.08
C VAL A 62 -16.18 -6.72 -5.68
N GLY A 63 -14.91 -6.99 -5.37
CA GLY A 63 -14.40 -8.32 -5.06
C GLY A 63 -13.62 -8.92 -6.23
N VAL A 64 -13.00 -10.07 -6.02
CA VAL A 64 -12.06 -10.71 -6.97
C VAL A 64 -12.03 -12.21 -6.71
N ASN A 65 -11.86 -13.00 -7.77
CA ASN A 65 -11.68 -14.45 -7.66
C ASN A 65 -10.20 -14.72 -7.33
N LEU A 66 -9.83 -14.59 -6.05
CA LEU A 66 -8.45 -14.74 -5.58
C LEU A 66 -7.90 -16.12 -5.88
N VAL A 67 -8.67 -17.17 -5.56
CA VAL A 67 -8.19 -18.56 -5.67
C VAL A 67 -8.04 -18.97 -7.13
N SER A 68 -9.05 -18.68 -7.96
CA SER A 68 -9.01 -19.01 -9.38
C SER A 68 -7.88 -18.27 -10.11
N ILE A 69 -7.73 -16.97 -9.90
CA ILE A 69 -6.69 -16.17 -10.57
C ILE A 69 -5.28 -16.59 -10.08
N ALA A 70 -5.12 -16.88 -8.78
CA ALA A 70 -3.85 -17.38 -8.26
C ALA A 70 -3.47 -18.74 -8.86
N LYS A 71 -4.44 -19.65 -9.05
CA LYS A 71 -4.20 -20.95 -9.69
C LYS A 71 -3.88 -20.83 -11.18
N GLU A 72 -4.38 -19.81 -11.86
CA GLU A 72 -4.06 -19.55 -13.28
C GLU A 72 -2.63 -19.01 -13.46
N HIS A 73 -2.15 -18.17 -12.53
CA HIS A 73 -0.85 -17.52 -12.66
C HIS A 73 0.31 -18.23 -11.97
N PHE A 74 0.06 -18.99 -10.89
CA PHE A 74 1.11 -19.62 -10.08
C PHE A 74 1.04 -21.14 -10.19
N VAL A 75 1.59 -21.64 -11.31
CA VAL A 75 1.46 -23.03 -11.80
C VAL A 75 2.76 -23.82 -11.74
N ASP A 76 3.85 -23.24 -11.24
CA ASP A 76 5.14 -23.91 -11.13
C ASP A 76 5.04 -25.20 -10.31
N THR A 77 5.84 -26.22 -10.67
CA THR A 77 5.71 -27.58 -10.12
C THR A 77 6.01 -27.64 -8.62
N CYS A 78 6.91 -26.80 -8.13
CA CYS A 78 7.28 -26.70 -6.73
C CYS A 78 6.34 -25.81 -5.89
N THR A 79 5.22 -25.33 -6.46
CA THR A 79 4.28 -24.44 -5.75
C THR A 79 3.68 -25.11 -4.51
N LYS A 80 3.90 -24.49 -3.35
CA LYS A 80 3.29 -24.83 -2.06
C LYS A 80 2.06 -23.96 -1.81
N GLU A 81 1.22 -24.35 -0.85
CA GLU A 81 0.04 -23.57 -0.46
C GLU A 81 -0.08 -23.49 1.07
N ASP A 82 -0.29 -22.27 1.58
CA ASP A 82 -0.65 -22.02 2.98
C ASP A 82 -1.99 -21.27 3.06
N LYS A 83 -2.74 -21.53 4.13
CA LYS A 83 -4.10 -21.00 4.33
C LYS A 83 -4.19 -19.47 4.18
N TYR A 84 -3.20 -18.74 4.69
CA TYR A 84 -3.21 -17.28 4.73
C TYR A 84 -2.33 -16.66 3.67
N ILE A 85 -1.14 -17.22 3.46
CA ILE A 85 -0.14 -16.75 2.48
C ILE A 85 -0.61 -17.02 1.04
N GLY A 86 -1.41 -18.06 0.81
CA GLY A 86 -1.80 -18.53 -0.52
C GLY A 86 -0.71 -19.39 -1.16
N ARG A 87 -0.64 -19.39 -2.49
CA ARG A 87 0.32 -20.19 -3.28
C ARG A 87 1.70 -19.54 -3.32
N TYR A 88 2.77 -20.27 -3.01
CA TYR A 88 4.13 -19.69 -2.96
C TYR A 88 5.20 -20.68 -3.39
N ILE A 89 6.38 -20.17 -3.71
CA ILE A 89 7.59 -20.93 -4.03
C ILE A 89 8.54 -20.84 -2.83
N GLY A 90 8.99 -19.62 -2.53
CA GLY A 90 9.90 -19.29 -1.43
C GLY A 90 9.27 -18.35 -0.41
N LEU A 91 9.74 -18.48 0.84
CA LEU A 91 9.39 -17.62 1.96
C LEU A 91 10.69 -17.20 2.62
N HIS A 92 10.95 -15.90 2.63
CA HIS A 92 12.27 -15.37 2.93
C HIS A 92 12.23 -14.23 3.94
N THR A 93 13.38 -14.00 4.56
CA THR A 93 13.67 -12.87 5.43
C THR A 93 15.06 -12.31 5.10
N GLY A 94 15.27 -11.02 5.39
CA GLY A 94 16.51 -10.37 5.01
C GLY A 94 16.39 -8.85 4.84
N TYR A 95 17.41 -8.26 4.25
CA TYR A 95 17.55 -6.81 4.12
C TYR A 95 18.53 -6.42 3.02
N SER A 96 18.48 -5.16 2.60
CA SER A 96 19.46 -4.54 1.69
C SER A 96 20.85 -4.48 2.34
N LEU A 97 21.88 -4.84 1.58
CA LEU A 97 23.28 -4.63 1.98
C LEU A 97 23.75 -3.17 1.75
N ASP A 98 22.89 -2.31 1.20
CA ASP A 98 23.09 -0.86 1.23
C ASP A 98 22.49 -0.29 2.52
N ASP A 99 23.37 0.22 3.40
CA ASP A 99 23.01 0.73 4.71
C ASP A 99 22.04 1.93 4.65
N ALA A 100 22.17 2.80 3.63
CA ALA A 100 21.31 3.98 3.50
C ALA A 100 19.89 3.58 3.07
N ILE A 101 19.79 2.67 2.08
CA ILE A 101 18.50 2.12 1.65
C ILE A 101 17.83 1.37 2.79
N ARG A 102 18.60 0.58 3.55
CA ARG A 102 18.09 -0.17 4.69
C ARG A 102 17.57 0.77 5.78
N TYR A 103 18.37 1.75 6.20
CA TYR A 103 18.06 2.66 7.30
C TYR A 103 16.89 3.61 7.00
N HIS A 104 16.78 4.10 5.75
CA HIS A 104 15.74 5.06 5.35
C HIS A 104 14.47 4.40 4.77
N SER A 105 14.42 3.07 4.80
CA SER A 105 13.24 2.31 4.41
C SER A 105 12.31 2.06 5.59
N ALA A 106 11.06 1.70 5.30
CA ALA A 106 10.11 1.33 6.35
C ALA A 106 10.41 -0.03 7.02
N SER A 107 11.46 -0.75 6.59
CA SER A 107 11.76 -2.13 6.95
C SER A 107 13.19 -2.42 6.44
N GLY A 108 13.55 -3.65 6.10
CA GLY A 108 14.85 -4.01 5.51
C GLY A 108 15.16 -3.48 4.10
N GLY A 109 14.39 -2.54 3.53
CA GLY A 109 14.70 -1.93 2.22
C GLY A 109 14.50 -2.81 0.97
N MET A 110 13.86 -3.98 1.12
CA MET A 110 13.80 -4.99 0.06
C MET A 110 13.10 -4.55 -1.23
N VAL A 111 12.01 -3.77 -1.14
CA VAL A 111 11.32 -3.29 -2.35
C VAL A 111 12.26 -2.38 -3.16
N SER A 112 12.87 -1.39 -2.52
CA SER A 112 13.76 -0.44 -3.19
C SER A 112 14.99 -1.14 -3.74
N GLN A 113 15.69 -1.92 -2.91
CA GLN A 113 16.92 -2.61 -3.31
C GLN A 113 16.70 -3.55 -4.48
N PHE A 114 15.61 -4.32 -4.44
CA PHE A 114 15.33 -5.28 -5.51
C PHE A 114 14.94 -4.58 -6.81
N LEU A 115 14.16 -3.50 -6.77
CA LEU A 115 13.90 -2.71 -7.98
C LEU A 115 15.17 -2.10 -8.58
N ILE A 116 16.08 -1.59 -7.74
CA ILE A 116 17.37 -1.05 -8.16
C ILE A 116 18.19 -2.13 -8.86
N TYR A 117 18.32 -3.31 -8.25
CA TYR A 117 18.95 -4.48 -8.87
C TYR A 117 18.32 -4.80 -10.24
N LEU A 118 16.99 -4.86 -10.36
CA LEU A 118 16.31 -5.17 -11.62
C LEU A 118 16.56 -4.11 -12.71
N LEU A 119 16.66 -2.83 -12.33
CA LEU A 119 16.98 -1.73 -13.25
C LEU A 119 18.44 -1.79 -13.70
N GLU A 120 19.38 -1.93 -12.77
CA GLU A 120 20.83 -1.99 -13.06
C GLU A 120 21.19 -3.20 -13.95
N LYS A 121 20.48 -4.32 -13.77
CA LYS A 121 20.65 -5.52 -14.60
C LYS A 121 19.86 -5.49 -15.91
N ASN A 122 19.15 -4.39 -16.19
CA ASN A 122 18.28 -4.24 -17.38
C ASN A 122 17.24 -5.36 -17.51
N ILE A 123 16.78 -5.91 -16.37
CA ILE A 123 15.71 -6.90 -16.33
C ILE A 123 14.35 -6.21 -16.55
N ILE A 124 14.23 -4.98 -16.04
CA ILE A 124 13.08 -4.10 -16.24
C ILE A 124 13.56 -2.74 -16.76
N ASP A 125 12.70 -2.07 -17.50
CA ASP A 125 12.91 -0.71 -18.01
C ASP A 125 12.31 0.35 -17.07
N GLY A 126 11.42 -0.08 -16.17
CA GLY A 126 10.83 0.81 -15.17
C GLY A 126 9.96 0.10 -14.14
N ALA A 127 9.67 0.80 -13.04
CA ALA A 127 8.80 0.33 -11.98
C ALA A 127 7.76 1.40 -11.64
N LEU A 128 6.48 1.03 -11.65
CA LEU A 128 5.42 1.86 -11.09
C LEU A 128 5.59 1.88 -9.57
N VAL A 129 5.93 3.05 -9.03
CA VAL A 129 6.16 3.29 -7.60
C VAL A 129 5.31 4.46 -7.11
N THR A 130 5.38 4.79 -5.82
CA THR A 130 4.66 5.92 -5.23
C THR A 130 5.57 6.75 -4.32
N GLY A 131 5.87 7.97 -4.76
CA GLY A 131 6.60 8.99 -4.00
C GLY A 131 5.67 10.08 -3.50
N TYR A 132 6.23 11.23 -3.18
CA TYR A 132 5.49 12.46 -2.92
C TYR A 132 5.69 13.43 -4.08
N GLY A 133 4.66 14.24 -4.37
CA GLY A 133 4.80 15.33 -5.32
C GLY A 133 5.56 16.52 -4.71
N ASP A 134 5.58 17.63 -5.44
CA ASP A 134 6.33 18.84 -5.10
C ASP A 134 5.90 19.46 -3.76
N ASP A 135 4.68 19.14 -3.28
CA ASP A 135 4.21 19.57 -1.96
C ASP A 135 4.78 18.72 -0.80
N HIS A 136 5.63 17.74 -1.12
CA HIS A 136 6.28 16.78 -0.23
C HIS A 136 5.34 15.89 0.59
N ILE A 137 4.02 15.98 0.43
CA ILE A 137 3.05 15.30 1.31
C ILE A 137 1.93 14.56 0.58
N THR A 138 1.67 14.91 -0.67
CA THR A 138 0.65 14.27 -1.50
C THR A 138 1.27 13.12 -2.25
N PRO A 139 0.79 11.88 -2.04
CA PRO A 139 1.34 10.73 -2.76
C PRO A 139 1.03 10.84 -4.25
N ILE A 140 2.06 10.65 -5.07
CA ILE A 140 1.93 10.55 -6.52
C ILE A 140 2.56 9.26 -7.00
N SER A 141 1.95 8.65 -8.00
CA SER A 141 2.47 7.44 -8.62
C SER A 141 3.03 7.76 -9.99
N PHE A 142 4.18 7.16 -10.30
CA PHE A 142 4.94 7.41 -11.52
C PHE A 142 5.79 6.16 -11.86
N ILE A 143 6.37 6.14 -13.05
CA ILE A 143 7.31 5.08 -13.47
C ILE A 143 8.73 5.53 -13.12
N ALA A 144 9.34 4.91 -12.11
CA ALA A 144 10.75 5.07 -11.82
C ALA A 144 11.59 4.25 -12.80
N ARG A 145 12.64 4.85 -13.36
CA ARG A 145 13.59 4.26 -14.32
C ARG A 145 15.03 4.32 -13.81
N THR A 146 15.27 5.03 -12.72
CA THR A 146 16.59 5.20 -12.10
C THR A 146 16.55 4.81 -10.63
N ALA A 147 17.73 4.52 -10.05
CA ALA A 147 17.85 4.22 -8.62
C ALA A 147 17.37 5.40 -7.75
N ASP A 148 17.71 6.63 -8.12
CA ASP A 148 17.29 7.84 -7.41
C ASP A 148 15.77 8.01 -7.39
N GLU A 149 15.09 7.74 -8.50
CA GLU A 149 13.63 7.76 -8.57
C GLU A 149 12.99 6.68 -7.66
N VAL A 150 13.62 5.50 -7.54
CA VAL A 150 13.18 4.45 -6.61
C VAL A 150 13.39 4.89 -5.16
N ILE A 151 14.55 5.47 -4.82
CA ILE A 151 14.88 5.97 -3.49
C ILE A 151 13.92 7.12 -3.08
N ASN A 152 13.59 8.01 -4.00
CA ASN A 152 12.61 9.06 -3.78
C ASN A 152 11.19 8.50 -3.50
N ALA A 153 10.89 7.30 -3.98
CA ALA A 153 9.65 6.59 -3.69
C ALA A 153 9.69 5.73 -2.41
N GLN A 154 10.82 5.60 -1.71
CA GLN A 154 10.92 4.75 -0.52
C GLN A 154 10.06 5.26 0.66
N SER A 155 9.95 4.43 1.70
CA SER A 155 9.06 4.59 2.86
C SER A 155 7.57 4.34 2.57
N SER A 156 6.83 4.00 3.63
CA SER A 156 5.39 3.75 3.61
C SER A 156 4.59 5.04 3.42
N LYS A 157 3.45 4.97 2.73
CA LYS A 157 2.46 6.07 2.63
C LYS A 157 1.16 5.64 3.28
N TYR A 158 0.95 6.02 4.54
CA TYR A 158 -0.29 5.71 5.28
C TYR A 158 -1.39 6.73 4.98
N CYS A 159 -1.72 6.87 3.70
CA CYS A 159 -2.81 7.68 3.16
C CYS A 159 -3.36 7.03 1.88
N PRO A 160 -4.48 7.51 1.31
CA PRO A 160 -4.98 6.98 0.05
C PRO A 160 -3.98 7.22 -1.07
N VAL A 161 -3.74 6.20 -1.89
CA VAL A 161 -2.89 6.27 -3.08
C VAL A 161 -3.74 5.89 -4.30
N ALA A 162 -3.69 6.71 -5.34
CA ALA A 162 -4.32 6.43 -6.61
C ALA A 162 -3.23 6.17 -7.67
N LEU A 163 -3.35 5.06 -8.39
CA LEU A 163 -2.41 4.67 -9.45
C LEU A 163 -2.96 5.04 -10.83
N ASN A 164 -3.82 6.07 -10.89
CA ASN A 164 -4.39 6.53 -12.16
C ASN A 164 -3.31 7.15 -13.05
N LYS A 165 -3.58 7.17 -14.35
CA LYS A 165 -2.74 7.59 -15.47
C LYS A 165 -1.55 6.69 -15.76
N VAL A 166 -0.86 6.19 -14.73
CA VAL A 166 0.37 5.40 -14.91
C VAL A 166 0.13 4.08 -15.64
N GLY A 167 -1.02 3.42 -15.44
CA GLY A 167 -1.30 2.20 -16.19
C GLY A 167 -1.53 2.47 -17.68
N ASN A 168 -2.07 3.63 -18.05
CA ASN A 168 -2.14 4.05 -19.46
C ASN A 168 -0.78 4.42 -20.03
N GLU A 169 0.11 4.99 -19.22
CA GLU A 169 1.50 5.24 -19.59
C GLU A 169 2.23 3.93 -19.89
N ILE A 170 2.13 2.93 -19.01
CA ILE A 170 2.68 1.58 -19.25
C ILE A 170 2.13 0.99 -20.56
N ALA A 171 0.81 1.06 -20.79
CA ALA A 171 0.19 0.49 -21.99
C ALA A 171 0.57 1.20 -23.31
N ARG A 172 1.21 2.37 -23.23
CA ARG A 172 1.67 3.18 -24.37
C ARG A 172 3.19 3.25 -24.47
N SER A 173 3.91 2.80 -23.45
CA SER A 173 5.36 2.77 -23.43
C SER A 173 5.86 1.48 -24.04
N GLU A 174 7.08 1.46 -24.55
CA GLU A 174 7.82 0.23 -24.81
C GLU A 174 8.58 -0.18 -23.54
N GLY A 175 8.91 -1.47 -23.44
CA GLY A 175 9.71 -2.02 -22.34
C GLY A 175 8.94 -2.87 -21.33
N LYS A 176 9.68 -3.35 -20.34
CA LYS A 176 9.25 -4.28 -19.29
C LYS A 176 9.09 -3.51 -17.99
N PHE A 177 7.90 -3.59 -17.40
CA PHE A 177 7.57 -2.85 -16.19
C PHE A 177 7.19 -3.76 -15.03
N VAL A 178 7.58 -3.35 -13.83
CA VAL A 178 7.05 -3.90 -12.59
C VAL A 178 6.01 -2.95 -12.00
N VAL A 179 4.94 -3.50 -11.45
CA VAL A 179 3.92 -2.72 -10.73
C VAL A 179 4.05 -2.94 -9.23
N VAL A 180 4.38 -1.89 -8.48
CA VAL A 180 4.36 -1.93 -7.01
C VAL A 180 3.03 -1.39 -6.47
N GLY A 181 2.41 -2.11 -5.54
CA GLY A 181 1.19 -1.65 -4.92
C GLY A 181 0.80 -2.40 -3.65
N THR A 182 -0.35 -2.06 -3.10
CA THR A 182 -0.98 -2.87 -2.05
C THR A 182 -1.82 -3.98 -2.69
N PRO A 183 -2.34 -4.97 -1.93
CA PRO A 183 -3.10 -6.09 -2.49
C PRO A 183 -4.27 -5.64 -3.38
N CYS A 184 -5.00 -4.60 -2.98
CA CYS A 184 -6.12 -4.12 -3.78
C CYS A 184 -5.68 -3.38 -5.07
N HIS A 185 -4.48 -2.80 -5.11
CA HIS A 185 -3.90 -2.27 -6.35
C HIS A 185 -3.57 -3.39 -7.32
N ILE A 186 -2.87 -4.43 -6.84
CA ILE A 186 -2.50 -5.59 -7.65
C ILE A 186 -3.73 -6.33 -8.17
N GLN A 187 -4.76 -6.53 -7.34
CA GLN A 187 -6.04 -7.08 -7.78
C GLN A 187 -6.67 -6.29 -8.92
N GLY A 188 -6.62 -4.95 -8.85
CA GLY A 188 -7.15 -4.09 -9.90
C GLY A 188 -6.34 -4.18 -11.20
N PHE A 189 -5.01 -4.23 -11.11
CA PHE A 189 -4.16 -4.33 -12.28
C PHE A 189 -4.17 -5.72 -12.92
N ARG A 190 -4.27 -6.81 -12.15
CA ARG A 190 -4.54 -8.16 -12.70
C ARG A 190 -5.84 -8.20 -13.49
N LYS A 191 -6.91 -7.59 -12.94
CA LYS A 191 -8.18 -7.46 -13.67
C LYS A 191 -8.08 -6.56 -14.91
N ARG A 192 -7.22 -5.54 -14.89
CA ARG A 192 -6.91 -4.73 -16.07
C ARG A 192 -6.20 -5.56 -17.13
N ALA A 193 -5.15 -6.28 -16.75
CA ALA A 193 -4.38 -7.14 -17.65
C ALA A 193 -5.27 -8.18 -18.35
N ALA A 194 -6.32 -8.67 -17.71
CA ALA A 194 -7.31 -9.57 -18.32
C ALA A 194 -8.10 -8.93 -19.48
N ILE A 195 -8.24 -7.59 -19.54
CA ILE A 195 -9.05 -6.88 -20.55
C ILE A 195 -8.25 -5.90 -21.43
N ASP A 196 -6.96 -5.73 -21.16
CA ASP A 196 -6.08 -4.76 -21.80
C ASP A 196 -4.76 -5.47 -22.17
N ARG A 197 -4.72 -5.99 -23.41
CA ARG A 197 -3.58 -6.75 -23.93
C ARG A 197 -2.28 -5.93 -23.91
N ARG A 198 -2.36 -4.66 -24.34
CA ARG A 198 -1.19 -3.77 -24.39
C ARG A 198 -0.59 -3.58 -22.99
N PHE A 199 -1.43 -3.31 -21.99
CA PHE A 199 -0.96 -3.25 -20.61
C PHE A 199 -0.33 -4.57 -20.16
N ARG A 200 -1.00 -5.70 -20.43
CA ARG A 200 -0.54 -7.03 -20.00
C ARG A 200 0.83 -7.40 -20.58
N GLU A 201 1.08 -7.10 -21.85
CA GLU A 201 2.34 -7.45 -22.54
C GLU A 201 3.55 -6.69 -21.99
N HIS A 202 3.34 -5.50 -21.41
CA HIS A 202 4.43 -4.67 -20.88
C HIS A 202 4.68 -4.90 -19.38
N VAL A 203 3.75 -5.48 -18.62
CA VAL A 203 3.95 -5.75 -17.18
C VAL A 203 4.53 -7.15 -16.98
N VAL A 204 5.80 -7.21 -16.54
CA VAL A 204 6.51 -8.47 -16.28
C VAL A 204 6.43 -8.92 -14.82
N GLY A 205 6.09 -8.02 -13.89
CA GLY A 205 5.97 -8.34 -12.47
C GLY A 205 4.97 -7.48 -11.70
N TYR A 206 4.28 -8.10 -10.75
CA TYR A 206 3.36 -7.48 -9.82
C TYR A 206 3.89 -7.65 -8.41
N PHE A 207 4.35 -6.57 -7.79
CA PHE A 207 4.93 -6.58 -6.45
C PHE A 207 3.93 -5.98 -5.46
N SER A 208 3.51 -6.77 -4.47
CA SER A 208 2.63 -6.30 -3.40
C SER A 208 3.40 -6.00 -2.13
N ILE A 209 2.98 -4.99 -1.40
CA ILE A 209 3.38 -4.79 0.00
C ILE A 209 2.25 -5.33 0.91
N TYR A 210 2.59 -6.02 2.00
CA TYR A 210 1.61 -6.52 2.97
C TYR A 210 0.75 -5.37 3.47
N CYS A 211 -0.56 -5.60 3.56
CA CYS A 211 -1.48 -4.53 3.93
C CYS A 211 -2.59 -5.03 4.84
N SER A 212 -2.61 -4.50 6.06
CA SER A 212 -3.72 -4.71 6.98
C SER A 212 -4.91 -3.81 6.62
N SER A 213 -4.68 -2.50 6.57
CA SER A 213 -5.68 -1.47 6.27
C SER A 213 -5.01 -0.14 5.89
N GLY A 214 -5.60 0.58 4.93
CA GLY A 214 -5.17 1.95 4.62
C GLY A 214 -5.68 2.98 5.62
N ARG A 215 -5.28 4.24 5.42
CA ARG A 215 -5.82 5.40 6.14
C ARG A 215 -6.34 6.45 5.17
N THR A 216 -7.26 7.29 5.62
CA THR A 216 -7.75 8.46 4.87
C THR A 216 -6.79 9.64 5.07
N PHE A 217 -6.80 10.59 4.14
CA PHE A 217 -6.05 11.83 4.30
C PHE A 217 -6.47 12.66 5.52
N ASN A 218 -7.64 12.38 6.11
CA ASN A 218 -8.02 12.97 7.38
C ASN A 218 -7.07 12.55 8.52
N GLY A 219 -6.50 11.34 8.46
CA GLY A 219 -5.51 10.90 9.45
C GLY A 219 -4.20 11.67 9.33
N GLN A 220 -3.76 11.93 8.11
CA GLN A 220 -2.60 12.81 7.84
C GLN A 220 -2.88 14.25 8.29
N ASP A 221 -4.05 14.79 7.93
CA ASP A 221 -4.48 16.12 8.40
C ASP A 221 -4.53 16.19 9.94
N TYR A 222 -4.96 15.12 10.62
CA TYR A 222 -4.99 15.04 12.08
C TYR A 222 -3.59 15.04 12.68
N ILE A 223 -2.64 14.28 12.12
CA ILE A 223 -1.23 14.29 12.55
C ILE A 223 -0.69 15.72 12.50
N PHE A 224 -0.86 16.41 11.37
CA PHE A 224 -0.34 17.76 11.22
C PHE A 224 -1.00 18.75 12.19
N ARG A 225 -2.31 18.63 12.43
CA ARG A 225 -2.99 19.42 13.47
C ARG A 225 -2.41 19.14 14.86
N HIS A 226 -2.26 17.86 15.21
CA HIS A 226 -1.85 17.44 16.55
C HIS A 226 -0.45 17.93 16.90
N TYR A 227 0.48 17.92 15.94
CA TYR A 227 1.85 18.41 16.12
C TYR A 227 2.05 19.88 15.70
N GLY A 228 0.98 20.63 15.41
CA GLY A 228 1.09 22.06 15.06
C GLY A 228 1.79 22.36 13.72
N VAL A 229 1.86 21.39 12.81
CA VAL A 229 2.56 21.52 11.52
C VAL A 229 1.68 22.19 10.47
N LYS A 230 2.17 23.29 9.89
CA LYS A 230 1.56 23.91 8.70
C LYS A 230 2.08 23.21 7.45
N LYS A 231 1.15 22.70 6.63
CA LYS A 231 1.47 21.95 5.41
C LYS A 231 2.37 22.70 4.44
N SER A 232 2.13 23.99 4.25
CA SER A 232 2.92 24.84 3.34
C SER A 232 4.38 25.00 3.75
N ASN A 233 4.73 24.63 4.98
CA ASN A 233 6.08 24.75 5.49
C ASN A 233 6.84 23.42 5.47
N ILE A 234 6.22 22.32 5.05
CA ILE A 234 6.85 21.00 5.04
C ILE A 234 7.84 20.94 3.87
N LYS A 235 9.08 20.54 4.17
CA LYS A 235 10.17 20.35 3.21
C LYS A 235 10.52 18.87 3.03
N TYR A 236 10.22 18.05 4.02
CA TYR A 236 10.38 16.61 3.95
C TYR A 236 9.33 15.91 4.82
N PHE A 237 8.83 14.79 4.32
CA PHE A 237 7.85 13.97 5.02
C PHE A 237 8.10 12.49 4.77
N ALA A 238 8.10 11.70 5.83
CA ALA A 238 8.06 10.26 5.75
C ALA A 238 7.25 9.70 6.91
N TYR A 239 6.37 8.73 6.65
CA TYR A 239 5.65 8.05 7.73
C TYR A 239 6.55 7.11 8.55
N ARG A 240 7.55 6.52 7.89
CA ARG A 240 8.52 5.60 8.50
C ARG A 240 9.89 5.84 7.89
N ASP A 241 10.78 6.36 8.69
CA ASP A 241 12.17 6.64 8.34
C ASP A 241 13.04 6.43 9.57
N GLU A 242 14.35 6.48 9.43
CA GLU A 242 15.31 6.41 10.55
C GLU A 242 15.18 5.10 11.36
N GLY A 243 15.36 3.97 10.67
CA GLY A 243 15.35 2.62 11.21
C GLY A 243 13.98 1.92 11.18
N CYS A 244 13.85 0.85 11.94
CA CYS A 244 12.67 0.00 12.02
C CYS A 244 12.23 -0.19 13.50
N LEU A 245 10.95 -0.06 13.88
CA LEU A 245 9.76 0.27 13.10
C LEU A 245 9.78 1.69 12.48
N GLY A 246 10.81 2.47 12.73
CA GLY A 246 11.00 3.79 12.15
C GLY A 246 10.14 4.86 12.79
N LYS A 247 10.30 6.07 12.29
CA LYS A 247 9.74 7.30 12.84
C LYS A 247 8.99 8.06 11.76
N LEU A 248 7.91 8.70 12.17
CA LEU A 248 7.30 9.79 11.41
C LEU A 248 8.30 10.95 11.43
N THR A 249 8.86 11.30 10.28
CA THR A 249 9.83 12.37 10.13
C THR A 249 9.21 13.51 9.33
N ILE A 250 9.20 14.69 9.91
CA ILE A 250 8.73 15.93 9.28
C ILE A 250 9.84 16.96 9.43
N LEU A 251 10.34 17.48 8.31
CA LEU A 251 11.15 18.70 8.31
C LEU A 251 10.27 19.85 7.88
N HIS A 252 10.19 20.90 8.69
CA HIS A 252 9.38 22.08 8.37
C HIS A 252 10.07 23.38 8.80
N GLY A 253 9.88 24.45 8.01
CA GLY A 253 10.45 25.77 8.32
C GLY A 253 10.19 26.81 7.24
N GLY A 254 10.62 28.05 7.48
CA GLY A 254 10.46 29.18 6.56
C GLY A 254 11.80 29.61 5.96
N GLY A 255 11.88 29.80 4.65
CA GLY A 255 13.15 30.11 3.97
C GLY A 255 13.33 29.28 2.69
N GLY A 256 13.78 29.93 1.61
CA GLY A 256 13.70 29.43 0.24
C GLY A 256 14.97 28.80 -0.31
N GLU A 257 15.37 27.63 0.20
CA GLU A 257 16.27 26.74 -0.53
C GLU A 257 15.70 25.32 -0.61
N GLU A 258 15.85 24.68 -1.77
CA GLU A 258 15.60 23.24 -1.95
C GLU A 258 16.58 22.48 -1.07
N PHE A 259 16.05 21.72 -0.12
CA PHE A 259 16.87 20.88 0.74
C PHE A 259 17.08 19.55 0.03
N PRO A 260 18.33 19.09 -0.18
CA PRO A 260 18.55 17.75 -0.67
C PRO A 260 17.92 16.75 0.30
N SER A 261 17.19 15.79 -0.25
CA SER A 261 16.52 14.73 0.51
C SER A 261 17.50 14.13 1.54
N PRO A 262 17.10 13.91 2.81
CA PRO A 262 17.94 13.20 3.79
C PRO A 262 18.42 11.82 3.30
N ARG A 263 17.78 11.30 2.24
CA ARG A 263 18.00 9.99 1.65
C ARG A 263 19.22 9.88 0.74
N THR A 264 19.84 10.99 0.35
CA THR A 264 20.88 10.99 -0.69
C THR A 264 22.29 11.34 -0.20
N ASN A 265 22.51 11.65 1.09
CA ASN A 265 23.88 11.83 1.57
C ASN A 265 24.05 11.78 3.10
N SER A 266 24.77 10.78 3.59
CA SER A 266 25.28 10.73 4.99
C SER A 266 26.38 11.76 5.26
N LEU A 267 26.83 12.51 4.24
CA LEU A 267 27.96 13.44 4.31
C LEU A 267 27.58 14.93 4.21
N CYS A 268 26.30 15.32 4.25
CA CYS A 268 25.96 16.75 4.33
C CYS A 268 26.21 17.31 5.73
N THR A 269 27.47 17.55 6.09
CA THR A 269 27.88 18.26 7.32
C THR A 269 27.32 19.68 7.38
N ARG A 270 26.99 20.30 6.23
CA ARG A 270 26.36 21.63 6.14
C ARG A 270 24.85 21.65 6.41
N CYS A 271 24.18 20.49 6.43
CA CYS A 271 22.72 20.41 6.60
C CYS A 271 22.27 20.54 8.08
N ARG A 272 23.20 20.51 9.03
CA ARG A 272 22.89 20.60 10.47
C ARG A 272 22.70 22.03 10.98
N GLU A 273 22.97 23.06 10.17
CA GLU A 273 23.07 24.46 10.61
C GLU A 273 22.17 25.42 9.83
N SER A 274 21.03 24.95 9.32
CA SER A 274 19.95 25.88 8.95
C SER A 274 19.11 26.15 10.20
N GLU A 275 19.36 27.27 10.89
CA GLU A 275 18.60 27.73 12.07
C GLU A 275 17.08 27.85 11.83
N SER A 276 16.61 27.75 10.58
CA SER A 276 15.21 27.94 10.18
C SER A 276 14.39 26.65 10.03
N LEU A 277 15.00 25.47 10.07
CA LEU A 277 14.29 24.18 9.89
C LEU A 277 14.12 23.42 11.22
N GLN A 278 12.87 23.09 11.55
CA GLN A 278 12.50 22.27 12.68
C GLN A 278 12.23 20.83 12.23
N LYS A 279 12.79 19.87 12.97
CA LYS A 279 12.57 18.43 12.76
C LYS A 279 11.62 17.88 13.82
N ILE A 280 10.53 17.27 13.38
CA ILE A 280 9.64 16.45 14.21
C ILE A 280 9.92 14.98 13.88
N SER A 281 10.19 14.18 14.91
CA SER A 281 10.54 12.77 14.80
C SER A 281 9.77 11.98 15.86
N ILE A 282 8.76 11.22 15.44
CA ILE A 282 7.87 10.48 16.34
C ILE A 282 7.95 8.97 16.08
N PRO A 283 8.21 8.13 17.09
CA PRO A 283 8.21 6.67 16.92
C PRO A 283 6.90 6.15 16.31
N TYR A 284 6.99 5.19 15.39
CA TYR A 284 5.84 4.61 14.71
C TYR A 284 4.74 4.12 15.67
N THR A 285 5.12 3.46 16.76
CA THR A 285 4.21 2.93 17.77
C THR A 285 3.44 4.01 18.51
N SER A 286 3.99 5.22 18.65
CA SER A 286 3.38 6.35 19.35
C SER A 286 2.26 7.03 18.53
N TYR A 287 2.37 7.06 17.19
CA TYR A 287 1.35 7.73 16.36
C TYR A 287 0.42 6.75 15.63
N TYR A 288 0.91 5.62 15.11
CA TYR A 288 0.11 4.79 14.21
C TYR A 288 -1.04 4.07 14.95
N GLY A 289 -0.74 3.48 16.10
CA GLY A 289 -1.71 2.79 16.94
C GLY A 289 -2.66 3.76 17.66
N PRO A 290 -2.14 4.67 18.51
CA PRO A 290 -2.96 5.60 19.29
C PRO A 290 -3.72 6.62 18.44
N MET A 291 -3.04 7.29 17.51
CA MET A 291 -3.63 8.41 16.76
C MET A 291 -4.37 7.96 15.52
N LEU A 292 -3.78 7.07 14.71
CA LEU A 292 -4.37 6.70 13.42
C LEU A 292 -5.39 5.55 13.47
N ARG A 293 -5.50 4.84 14.62
CA ARG A 293 -6.29 3.63 14.91
C ARG A 293 -7.38 3.23 13.88
N SER A 294 -8.66 3.23 14.27
CA SER A 294 -9.77 2.95 13.36
C SER A 294 -10.46 4.24 12.90
N PHE A 295 -10.13 5.39 13.49
CA PHE A 295 -10.70 6.70 13.17
C PHE A 295 -10.60 7.04 11.68
N PHE A 296 -9.50 6.65 11.04
CA PHE A 296 -9.22 7.03 9.66
C PHE A 296 -9.15 5.83 8.72
N LYS A 297 -9.75 4.68 9.06
CA LYS A 297 -9.82 3.53 8.14
C LYS A 297 -10.87 3.76 7.05
N PRO A 298 -10.57 3.53 5.76
CA PRO A 298 -11.60 3.44 4.72
C PRO A 298 -12.53 2.25 4.97
N HIS A 299 -13.82 2.39 4.67
CA HIS A 299 -14.82 1.32 4.88
C HIS A 299 -14.45 0.03 4.13
N ARG A 300 -14.03 0.15 2.86
CA ARG A 300 -13.66 -1.00 2.03
C ARG A 300 -12.47 -1.81 2.57
N CYS A 301 -11.60 -1.21 3.39
CA CYS A 301 -10.51 -1.95 4.04
C CYS A 301 -11.04 -2.98 5.05
N LEU A 302 -12.20 -2.73 5.66
CA LEU A 302 -12.81 -3.62 6.65
C LEU A 302 -13.35 -4.92 6.03
N THR A 303 -13.63 -4.93 4.73
CA THR A 303 -14.12 -6.11 3.99
C THR A 303 -13.06 -6.72 3.07
N CYS A 304 -11.79 -6.31 3.22
CA CYS A 304 -10.67 -6.88 2.47
C CYS A 304 -10.18 -8.16 3.16
N ILE A 305 -10.07 -9.25 2.41
CA ILE A 305 -9.56 -10.53 2.92
C ILE A 305 -8.13 -10.84 2.46
N ASP A 306 -7.49 -9.94 1.72
CA ASP A 306 -6.15 -10.16 1.17
C ASP A 306 -5.12 -9.36 1.96
N HIS A 307 -4.26 -10.05 2.71
CA HIS A 307 -3.24 -9.45 3.59
C HIS A 307 -1.88 -9.42 2.90
N TYR A 308 -1.48 -10.56 2.35
CA TYR A 308 -0.18 -10.77 1.72
C TYR A 308 -0.14 -10.35 0.25
N GLY A 309 -1.28 -10.06 -0.40
CA GLY A 309 -1.30 -9.80 -1.84
C GLY A 309 -1.25 -11.11 -2.62
N GLU A 310 -2.25 -11.97 -2.43
CA GLU A 310 -2.33 -13.33 -2.99
C GLU A 310 -2.25 -13.39 -4.54
N LEU A 311 -2.31 -12.24 -5.24
CA LEU A 311 -2.21 -12.13 -6.71
C LEU A 311 -0.94 -11.42 -7.22
N ALA A 312 0.00 -11.08 -6.33
CA ALA A 312 1.30 -10.53 -6.70
C ALA A 312 2.34 -11.65 -6.88
N ASP A 313 3.27 -11.48 -7.81
CA ASP A 313 4.35 -12.44 -8.04
C ASP A 313 5.37 -12.41 -6.88
N VAL A 314 5.58 -11.23 -6.29
CA VAL A 314 6.40 -11.04 -5.09
C VAL A 314 5.64 -10.19 -4.07
N CYS A 315 5.66 -10.60 -2.81
CA CYS A 315 4.99 -9.89 -1.73
C CYS A 315 5.98 -9.54 -0.63
N PHE A 316 6.05 -8.28 -0.20
CA PHE A 316 7.00 -7.81 0.81
C PHE A 316 6.29 -7.32 2.06
N GLY A 317 6.91 -7.50 3.21
CA GLY A 317 6.48 -6.78 4.39
C GLY A 317 7.44 -6.92 5.55
N ASP A 318 6.96 -6.47 6.69
CA ASP A 318 7.68 -6.46 7.94
C ASP A 318 7.74 -7.85 8.59
N ILE A 319 8.76 -8.10 9.42
CA ILE A 319 8.83 -9.28 10.30
C ILE A 319 9.22 -8.85 11.72
N HIS A 320 8.21 -8.71 12.59
CA HIS A 320 8.35 -8.11 13.94
C HIS A 320 8.09 -9.12 15.05
N ILE A 321 8.88 -10.18 15.07
CA ILE A 321 8.91 -11.20 16.14
C ILE A 321 10.35 -11.61 16.40
N ALA A 322 10.63 -12.13 17.58
CA ALA A 322 11.95 -12.67 17.91
C ALA A 322 12.38 -13.77 16.91
N PRO A 323 13.66 -13.81 16.49
CA PRO A 323 14.75 -12.91 16.91
C PRO A 323 14.84 -11.59 16.11
N TYR A 324 14.01 -11.40 15.08
CA TYR A 324 14.10 -10.28 14.12
C TYR A 324 13.70 -8.92 14.71
N ASP A 325 12.85 -8.90 15.73
CA ASP A 325 12.41 -7.68 16.42
C ASP A 325 13.51 -6.95 17.21
N LYS A 326 14.69 -7.57 17.35
CA LYS A 326 15.88 -6.96 17.96
C LYS A 326 16.66 -6.06 17.00
N ASP A 327 16.39 -6.16 15.70
CA ASP A 327 17.07 -5.34 14.69
C ASP A 327 16.37 -3.99 14.55
N GLU A 328 17.04 -2.93 15.02
CA GLU A 328 16.52 -1.56 15.00
C GLU A 328 16.70 -0.86 13.65
N VAL A 329 17.46 -1.45 12.70
CA VAL A 329 17.70 -0.86 11.38
C VAL A 329 16.58 -1.26 10.43
N GLY A 330 16.31 -2.57 10.33
CA GLY A 330 15.22 -3.12 9.56
C GLY A 330 15.52 -4.49 8.96
N ILE A 331 14.57 -5.40 9.12
CA ILE A 331 14.49 -6.69 8.44
C ILE A 331 13.11 -6.81 7.79
N SER A 332 13.07 -7.22 6.53
CA SER A 332 11.85 -7.53 5.81
C SER A 332 11.68 -9.03 5.66
N SER A 333 10.43 -9.44 5.48
CA SER A 333 10.09 -10.74 4.90
C SER A 333 9.52 -10.56 3.50
N TRP A 334 9.66 -11.59 2.67
CA TRP A 334 8.97 -11.63 1.39
C TRP A 334 8.54 -13.03 0.98
N ILE A 335 7.59 -13.07 0.06
CA ILE A 335 7.02 -14.28 -0.53
C ILE A 335 7.26 -14.20 -2.03
N THR A 336 7.83 -15.23 -2.64
CA THR A 336 7.88 -15.40 -4.09
C THR A 336 6.83 -16.41 -4.53
N ARG A 337 6.24 -16.19 -5.70
CA ARG A 337 5.18 -17.07 -6.24
C ARG A 337 5.48 -17.68 -7.60
N SER A 338 6.65 -17.38 -8.16
CA SER A 338 7.16 -18.05 -9.36
C SER A 338 8.65 -18.33 -9.23
N GLU A 339 9.11 -19.39 -9.90
CA GLU A 339 10.52 -19.77 -9.93
C GLU A 339 11.39 -18.64 -10.50
N TYR A 340 10.90 -17.95 -11.53
CA TYR A 340 11.59 -16.81 -12.13
C TYR A 340 11.99 -15.75 -11.09
N TRP A 341 11.05 -15.32 -10.23
CA TRP A 341 11.34 -14.29 -9.23
C TRP A 341 12.20 -14.83 -8.09
N GLU A 342 12.02 -16.09 -7.70
CA GLU A 342 12.90 -16.77 -6.75
C GLU A 342 14.36 -16.72 -7.22
N THR A 343 14.63 -17.11 -8.46
CA THR A 343 15.97 -17.05 -9.05
C THR A 343 16.53 -15.63 -9.09
N GLN A 344 15.70 -14.61 -9.36
CA GLN A 344 16.18 -13.23 -9.32
C GLN A 344 16.60 -12.78 -7.92
N PHE A 345 15.92 -13.23 -6.86
CA PHE A 345 16.35 -12.98 -5.48
C PHE A 345 17.64 -13.71 -5.13
N GLU A 346 17.77 -14.97 -5.54
CA GLU A 346 19.01 -15.73 -5.34
C GLU A 346 20.20 -15.06 -6.03
N ASN A 347 20.01 -14.56 -7.24
CA ASN A 347 21.05 -13.82 -7.97
C ASN A 347 21.39 -12.50 -7.28
N ALA A 348 20.40 -11.71 -6.87
CA ALA A 348 20.63 -10.49 -6.11
C ALA A 348 21.39 -10.75 -4.79
N ALA A 349 21.11 -11.86 -4.11
CA ALA A 349 21.83 -12.26 -2.90
C ALA A 349 23.28 -12.67 -3.22
N LYS A 350 23.51 -13.50 -4.25
CA LYS A 350 24.84 -13.93 -4.70
C LYS A 350 25.72 -12.77 -5.13
N GLU A 351 25.12 -11.75 -5.75
CA GLU A 351 25.80 -10.54 -6.23
C GLU A 351 25.97 -9.47 -5.14
N GLY A 352 25.54 -9.73 -3.90
CA GLY A 352 25.79 -8.84 -2.76
C GLY A 352 24.86 -7.62 -2.69
N TYR A 353 23.69 -7.65 -3.33
CA TYR A 353 22.68 -6.59 -3.17
C TYR A 353 21.88 -6.74 -1.87
N ILE A 354 21.64 -7.99 -1.44
CA ILE A 354 20.76 -8.31 -0.31
C ILE A 354 21.33 -9.43 0.55
N LYS A 355 20.98 -9.41 1.83
CA LYS A 355 21.02 -10.58 2.70
C LYS A 355 19.69 -11.30 2.59
N MET A 356 19.74 -12.62 2.42
CA MET A 356 18.57 -13.48 2.25
C MET A 356 18.75 -14.76 3.08
N ASP A 357 17.74 -15.11 3.86
CA ASP A 357 17.63 -16.35 4.61
C ASP A 357 16.18 -16.89 4.49
N ASP A 358 16.00 -18.21 4.56
CA ASP A 358 14.68 -18.84 4.53
C ASP A 358 13.89 -18.60 5.83
N VAL A 359 12.56 -18.55 5.71
CA VAL A 359 11.65 -18.51 6.86
C VAL A 359 10.47 -19.45 6.68
N SER A 360 9.95 -20.03 7.77
CA SER A 360 8.77 -20.89 7.69
C SER A 360 7.46 -20.09 7.56
N ALA A 361 6.45 -20.71 6.95
CA ALA A 361 5.10 -20.15 6.89
C ALA A 361 4.52 -19.82 8.27
N GLN A 362 4.85 -20.62 9.29
CA GLN A 362 4.40 -20.41 10.66
C GLN A 362 4.99 -19.11 11.22
N VAL A 363 6.31 -18.93 11.13
CA VAL A 363 7.01 -17.72 11.60
C VAL A 363 6.48 -16.48 10.87
N LEU A 364 6.28 -16.57 9.54
CA LEU A 364 5.72 -15.47 8.77
C LEU A 364 4.30 -15.10 9.23
N ASN A 365 3.42 -16.09 9.40
CA ASN A 365 2.05 -15.89 9.88
C ASN A 365 1.98 -15.36 11.31
N ASP A 366 2.85 -15.83 12.20
CA ASP A 366 2.93 -15.35 13.58
C ASP A 366 3.41 -13.90 13.64
N SER A 367 4.36 -13.51 12.79
CA SER A 367 4.82 -12.13 12.68
C SER A 367 3.70 -11.14 12.32
N GLN A 368 2.67 -11.63 11.62
CA GLN A 368 1.53 -10.83 11.15
C GLN A 368 0.26 -11.06 11.97
N ALA A 369 0.27 -11.95 12.96
CA ALA A 369 -0.92 -12.48 13.62
C ALA A 369 -1.87 -11.40 14.18
N ALA A 370 -1.30 -10.36 14.78
CA ALA A 370 -2.04 -9.24 15.39
C ALA A 370 -2.94 -8.49 14.39
N MET A 371 -2.59 -8.51 13.10
CA MET A 371 -3.33 -7.82 12.04
C MET A 371 -4.04 -8.80 11.10
N LEU A 372 -3.39 -9.92 10.76
CA LEU A 372 -3.86 -10.94 9.84
C LEU A 372 -5.17 -11.59 10.30
N TYR A 373 -5.20 -12.14 11.52
CA TYR A 373 -6.36 -12.89 12.00
C TYR A 373 -7.59 -12.00 12.24
N PRO A 374 -7.48 -10.80 12.84
CA PRO A 374 -8.60 -9.88 12.91
C PRO A 374 -9.09 -9.45 11.53
N LYS A 375 -8.21 -9.19 10.56
CA LYS A 375 -8.62 -8.81 9.20
C LYS A 375 -9.48 -9.89 8.54
N LYS A 376 -9.02 -11.15 8.54
CA LYS A 376 -9.76 -12.27 7.91
C LYS A 376 -11.10 -12.53 8.59
N ARG A 377 -11.13 -12.55 9.93
CA ARG A 377 -12.33 -12.86 10.72
C ARG A 377 -13.36 -11.73 10.77
N ARG A 378 -12.92 -10.48 10.97
CA ARG A 378 -13.84 -9.32 11.11
C ARG A 378 -14.46 -8.91 9.77
N ALA A 379 -13.81 -9.21 8.65
CA ALA A 379 -14.38 -8.94 7.33
C ALA A 379 -15.76 -9.56 7.14
N LYS A 380 -15.99 -10.77 7.66
CA LYS A 380 -17.31 -11.41 7.61
C LYS A 380 -18.35 -10.69 8.45
N ALA A 381 -17.99 -10.21 9.64
CA ALA A 381 -18.88 -9.45 10.50
C ALA A 381 -19.36 -8.17 9.78
N VAL A 382 -18.44 -7.44 9.16
CA VAL A 382 -18.77 -6.22 8.38
C VAL A 382 -19.63 -6.56 7.16
N VAL A 383 -19.31 -7.62 6.41
CA VAL A 383 -20.14 -8.09 5.29
C VAL A 383 -21.56 -8.43 5.73
N ASN A 384 -21.74 -9.08 6.88
CA ASN A 384 -23.06 -9.40 7.41
C ASN A 384 -23.83 -8.13 7.80
N MET A 385 -23.19 -7.18 8.49
CA MET A 385 -23.80 -5.89 8.86
C MET A 385 -24.17 -5.06 7.62
N ASP A 386 -23.31 -5.00 6.60
CA ASP A 386 -23.59 -4.28 5.36
C ASP A 386 -24.78 -4.90 4.60
N LYS A 387 -24.91 -6.23 4.59
CA LYS A 387 -26.07 -6.92 4.00
C LYS A 387 -27.36 -6.59 4.73
N LEU A 388 -27.34 -6.53 6.07
CA LEU A 388 -28.51 -6.12 6.88
C LEU A 388 -28.93 -4.68 6.57
N MET A 389 -27.98 -3.79 6.25
CA MET A 389 -28.24 -2.42 5.79
C MET A 389 -28.59 -2.31 4.29
N GLY A 390 -28.85 -3.44 3.61
CA GLY A 390 -29.20 -3.46 2.18
C GLY A 390 -28.05 -3.13 1.21
N ARG A 391 -26.80 -3.04 1.70
CA ARG A 391 -25.64 -2.75 0.85
C ARG A 391 -25.17 -4.00 0.11
N LYS A 392 -24.64 -3.80 -1.09
CA LYS A 392 -23.89 -4.83 -1.81
C LYS A 392 -22.50 -4.96 -1.20
N THR A 393 -22.01 -6.20 -1.15
CA THR A 393 -20.74 -6.57 -0.51
C THR A 393 -19.77 -7.14 -1.55
N PRO A 394 -18.45 -7.12 -1.29
CA PRO A 394 -17.50 -7.67 -2.23
C PRO A 394 -17.69 -9.18 -2.38
N VAL A 395 -17.52 -9.68 -3.60
CA VAL A 395 -17.64 -11.10 -3.94
C VAL A 395 -16.24 -11.71 -4.08
N TYR A 396 -15.96 -12.74 -3.30
CA TYR A 396 -14.73 -13.53 -3.43
C TYR A 396 -15.10 -15.00 -3.64
N ASP A 397 -14.22 -15.72 -4.32
CA ASP A 397 -14.24 -17.19 -4.46
C ASP A 397 -13.60 -17.91 -3.25
N LYS A 398 -13.12 -17.15 -2.26
CA LYS A 398 -12.59 -17.63 -0.99
C LYS A 398 -13.64 -17.47 0.10
N SER A 399 -13.86 -18.52 0.89
CA SER A 399 -14.78 -18.47 2.01
C SER A 399 -14.27 -17.51 3.10
N PHE A 400 -15.20 -16.80 3.72
CA PHE A 400 -14.88 -15.94 4.85
C PHE A 400 -14.76 -16.77 6.13
N GLU A 401 -13.85 -16.39 7.02
CA GLU A 401 -13.78 -16.98 8.35
C GLU A 401 -15.01 -16.63 9.20
N LYS A 402 -15.41 -17.56 10.08
CA LYS A 402 -16.59 -17.39 10.93
C LYS A 402 -16.30 -16.32 12.01
N PRO A 403 -17.08 -15.22 12.08
CA PRO A 403 -16.88 -14.19 13.07
C PRO A 403 -17.40 -14.61 14.45
N ARG A 404 -16.80 -14.07 15.51
CA ARG A 404 -17.27 -14.20 16.90
C ARG A 404 -18.09 -12.98 17.31
N ILE A 405 -18.88 -13.06 18.38
CA ILE A 405 -19.67 -11.93 18.90
C ILE A 405 -18.77 -10.70 19.16
N LYS A 406 -17.60 -10.90 19.77
CA LYS A 406 -16.63 -9.81 20.02
C LYS A 406 -16.12 -9.12 18.75
N ASP A 407 -16.17 -9.79 17.59
CA ASP A 407 -15.78 -9.18 16.32
C ASP A 407 -16.84 -8.18 15.86
N TYR A 408 -18.14 -8.47 16.03
CA TYR A 408 -19.20 -7.49 15.77
C TYR A 408 -19.09 -6.27 16.68
N ILE A 409 -18.88 -6.48 17.98
CA ILE A 409 -18.67 -5.38 18.94
C ILE A 409 -17.47 -4.52 18.53
N SER A 410 -16.35 -5.17 18.20
CA SER A 410 -15.13 -4.47 17.75
C SER A 410 -15.39 -3.62 16.49
N GLU A 411 -16.21 -4.11 15.56
CA GLU A 411 -16.53 -3.38 14.34
C GLU A 411 -17.56 -2.26 14.56
N ILE A 412 -18.50 -2.40 15.51
CA ILE A 412 -19.35 -1.28 15.93
C ILE A 412 -18.49 -0.14 16.50
N VAL A 413 -17.52 -0.47 17.36
CA VAL A 413 -16.54 0.52 17.87
C VAL A 413 -15.72 1.12 16.72
N CYS A 414 -15.30 0.31 15.75
CA CYS A 414 -14.60 0.76 14.55
C CYS A 414 -15.42 1.80 13.77
N LEU A 415 -16.71 1.53 13.52
CA LEU A 415 -17.63 2.43 12.83
C LEU A 415 -17.87 3.74 13.60
N ALA A 416 -18.00 3.67 14.93
CA ALA A 416 -18.09 4.85 15.78
C ALA A 416 -16.82 5.71 15.72
N GLN A 417 -15.64 5.08 15.75
CA GLN A 417 -14.37 5.80 15.56
C GLN A 417 -14.27 6.41 14.16
N GLN A 418 -14.65 5.70 13.09
CA GLN A 418 -14.70 6.26 11.74
C GLN A 418 -15.64 7.48 11.64
N PHE A 419 -16.77 7.45 12.35
CA PHE A 419 -17.69 8.58 12.40
C PHE A 419 -17.03 9.83 12.98
N VAL A 420 -16.24 9.68 14.04
CA VAL A 420 -15.43 10.75 14.66
C VAL A 420 -14.33 11.22 13.71
N GLY A 421 -13.52 10.30 13.15
CA GLY A 421 -12.38 10.66 12.30
C GLY A 421 -12.77 11.38 10.99
N ARG A 422 -14.00 11.16 10.49
CA ARG A 422 -14.54 11.90 9.33
C ARG A 422 -14.90 13.36 9.63
N ARG A 423 -15.08 13.72 10.90
CA ARG A 423 -15.58 15.03 11.34
C ARG A 423 -14.51 15.78 12.11
N LYS A 424 -13.86 16.75 11.45
CA LYS A 424 -12.75 17.52 12.02
C LYS A 424 -13.10 18.18 13.36
N TYR A 425 -14.35 18.65 13.52
CA TYR A 425 -14.82 19.28 14.77
C TYR A 425 -14.93 18.31 15.96
N LEU A 426 -14.90 16.99 15.73
CA LEU A 426 -14.90 15.97 16.79
C LEU A 426 -13.50 15.47 17.16
N TRP A 427 -12.44 15.98 16.52
CA TRP A 427 -11.09 15.47 16.75
C TRP A 427 -10.54 15.70 18.16
N PHE A 428 -11.12 16.63 18.93
CA PHE A 428 -10.82 16.76 20.37
C PHE A 428 -11.13 15.49 21.17
N LEU A 429 -12.07 14.66 20.71
CA LEU A 429 -12.33 13.35 21.31
C LEU A 429 -11.19 12.37 21.07
N ILE A 430 -10.52 12.45 19.91
CA ILE A 430 -9.34 11.64 19.60
C ILE A 430 -8.19 12.07 20.52
N ASP A 431 -7.99 13.37 20.68
CA ASP A 431 -7.00 13.92 21.61
C ASP A 431 -7.30 13.43 23.05
N PHE A 432 -8.56 13.50 23.50
CA PHE A 432 -8.98 13.03 24.84
C PHE A 432 -8.75 11.53 25.05
N ILE A 433 -9.10 10.69 24.08
CA ILE A 433 -8.90 9.22 24.16
C ILE A 433 -7.41 8.85 24.25
N ASN A 434 -6.54 9.70 23.71
CA ASN A 434 -5.09 9.52 23.69
C ASN A 434 -4.38 10.26 24.83
N LYS A 435 -5.07 11.04 25.68
CA LYS A 435 -4.43 11.67 26.84
C LYS A 435 -3.89 10.60 27.80
N GLY A 436 -2.59 10.66 28.11
CA GLY A 436 -1.93 9.74 29.06
C GLY A 436 -1.46 8.41 28.46
N LYS A 437 -1.42 8.27 27.14
CA LYS A 437 -0.79 7.17 26.40
C LYS A 437 0.22 7.74 25.42
#